data_AF-A0A949I7X0-F1
#
_entry.id   AF-A0A949I7X0-F1
#
_cell.length_a   1.000
_cell.length_b   1.000
_cell.length_c   1.000
_cell.angle_alpha   90.00
_cell.angle_beta   90.00
_cell.angle_gamma   90.00
#
_symmetry.space_group_name_H-M   'P 1'
#
loop_
_entity.id
_entity.type
_entity.pdbx_description
1 polymer ?
#
loop_
_entity_poly.entity_id
_entity_poly.type
_entity_poly.pdbx_seq_one_letter_code
_entity_poly.pdbx_strand_id
1 'polypeptide(L)'
;MKSKPPAPLPPSPSATATAFTPNPAAPPPPDALDAVDLRLLAQLQADAARSNLELAAAVHVSPATALRRVRRLRDAGYIERTVALLSPDKLGAGLTAVVEITLDRQGDELI
;
A
#
# COMPACT_ATOMS: atom_id res chain seq x y z
N MET A 1 35.48 -39.55 -6.10
CA MET A 1 35.24 -38.79 -7.34
C MET A 1 34.14 -37.75 -7.08
N LYS A 2 34.57 -36.49 -6.93
CA LYS A 2 33.87 -35.19 -7.05
C LYS A 2 32.40 -35.07 -6.58
N SER A 3 32.23 -34.68 -5.31
CA SER A 3 31.04 -33.97 -4.81
C SER A 3 30.98 -32.56 -5.40
N LYS A 4 30.08 -32.35 -6.38
CA LYS A 4 29.80 -31.02 -6.93
C LYS A 4 28.96 -30.25 -5.89
N PRO A 5 29.41 -29.10 -5.36
CA PRO A 5 28.58 -28.31 -4.45
C PRO A 5 27.36 -27.74 -5.23
N PRO A 6 26.20 -27.59 -4.59
CA PRO A 6 25.04 -26.98 -5.23
C PRO A 6 25.40 -25.55 -5.65
N ALA A 7 25.09 -25.20 -6.88
CA ALA A 7 25.29 -23.84 -7.39
C ALA A 7 24.51 -22.84 -6.52
N PRO A 8 25.07 -21.65 -6.22
CA PRO A 8 24.29 -20.60 -5.59
C PRO A 8 23.10 -20.27 -6.50
N LEU A 9 21.89 -20.31 -5.93
CA LEU A 9 20.68 -19.85 -6.59
C LEU A 9 20.92 -18.42 -7.10
N PRO A 10 20.46 -18.07 -8.31
CA PRO A 10 20.57 -16.70 -8.79
C PRO A 10 19.86 -15.74 -7.81
N PRO A 11 20.33 -14.50 -7.64
CA PRO A 11 19.54 -13.50 -6.92
C PRO A 11 18.24 -13.30 -7.69
N SER A 12 17.11 -13.65 -7.06
CA SER A 12 15.79 -13.37 -7.61
C SER A 12 15.70 -11.87 -7.95
N PRO A 13 15.17 -11.50 -9.13
CA PRO A 13 15.02 -10.11 -9.51
C PRO A 13 14.13 -9.39 -8.50
N SER A 14 14.66 -8.32 -7.93
CA SER A 14 13.94 -7.32 -7.14
C SER A 14 12.72 -6.79 -7.89
N ALA A 15 11.72 -6.40 -7.09
CA ALA A 15 10.50 -5.66 -7.41
C ALA A 15 9.29 -6.50 -7.82
N THR A 16 8.39 -6.72 -6.86
CA THR A 16 6.96 -6.52 -7.08
C THR A 16 6.35 -6.02 -5.77
N ALA A 17 5.68 -4.89 -5.84
CA ALA A 17 5.04 -4.21 -4.73
C ALA A 17 4.12 -5.16 -3.96
N THR A 18 4.32 -5.23 -2.64
CA THR A 18 3.37 -5.81 -1.71
C THR A 18 2.01 -5.15 -1.94
N ALA A 19 1.08 -5.89 -2.55
CA ALA A 19 -0.30 -5.47 -2.66
C ALA A 19 -0.85 -5.27 -1.25
N PHE A 20 -1.18 -4.02 -0.94
CA PHE A 20 -2.01 -3.69 0.22
C PHE A 20 -3.36 -4.38 0.02
N THR A 21 -3.67 -5.40 0.83
CA THR A 21 -4.98 -6.05 0.84
C THR A 21 -6.05 -4.97 1.06
N PRO A 22 -6.97 -4.73 0.11
CA PRO A 22 -8.08 -3.80 0.35
C PRO A 22 -8.94 -4.34 1.49
N ASN A 23 -9.37 -3.44 2.37
CA ASN A 23 -10.27 -3.76 3.47
C ASN A 23 -11.56 -4.45 2.93
N PRO A 24 -11.88 -5.70 3.33
CA PRO A 24 -13.04 -6.43 2.83
C PRO A 24 -14.39 -5.84 3.30
N ALA A 25 -14.37 -4.81 4.16
CA ALA A 25 -15.55 -4.14 4.68
C ALA A 25 -15.85 -2.78 4.00
N ALA A 26 -15.36 -2.53 2.79
CA ALA A 26 -15.66 -1.30 2.07
C ALA A 26 -17.14 -1.27 1.60
N PRO A 27 -17.97 -0.32 2.07
CA PRO A 27 -19.27 -0.08 1.44
C PRO A 27 -19.07 0.36 -0.03
N PRO A 28 -19.97 0.00 -0.97
CA PRO A 28 -19.87 0.42 -2.36
C PRO A 28 -19.85 1.96 -2.43
N PRO A 29 -18.99 2.57 -3.29
CA PRO A 29 -18.78 4.01 -3.27
C PRO A 29 -20.07 4.77 -3.62
N PRO A 30 -20.58 5.65 -2.75
CA PRO A 30 -21.52 6.68 -3.14
C PRO A 30 -20.72 7.97 -3.44
N ASP A 31 -20.98 8.55 -4.61
CA ASP A 31 -20.39 9.77 -5.18
C ASP A 31 -19.02 9.62 -5.86
N ALA A 32 -19.00 9.96 -7.17
CA ALA A 32 -17.84 9.84 -8.04
C ALA A 32 -16.68 10.73 -7.57
N LEU A 33 -15.48 10.14 -7.46
CA LEU A 33 -14.24 10.89 -7.25
C LEU A 33 -13.97 11.81 -8.44
N ASP A 34 -13.71 13.09 -8.18
CA ASP A 34 -13.30 14.03 -9.22
C ASP A 34 -11.83 13.80 -9.60
N ALA A 35 -11.43 14.26 -10.80
CA ALA A 35 -10.02 14.24 -11.23
C ALA A 35 -9.07 14.96 -10.25
N VAL A 36 -9.55 16.01 -9.56
CA VAL A 36 -8.77 16.71 -8.52
C VAL A 36 -8.56 15.83 -7.30
N ASP A 37 -9.59 15.06 -6.90
CA ASP A 37 -9.50 14.19 -5.73
C ASP A 37 -8.52 13.05 -5.98
N LEU A 38 -8.53 12.47 -7.18
CA LEU A 38 -7.55 11.45 -7.59
C LEU A 38 -6.12 11.98 -7.54
N ARG A 39 -5.90 13.22 -8.03
CA ARG A 39 -4.57 13.86 -7.95
C ARG A 39 -4.15 14.11 -6.50
N LEU A 40 -5.07 14.55 -5.65
CA LEU A 40 -4.81 14.80 -4.23
C LEU A 40 -4.42 13.50 -3.52
N LEU A 41 -5.16 12.41 -3.77
CA LEU A 41 -4.85 11.07 -3.25
C LEU A 41 -3.49 10.57 -3.75
N ALA A 42 -3.16 10.80 -5.03
CA ALA A 42 -1.85 10.45 -5.56
C ALA A 42 -0.71 11.21 -4.88
N GLN A 43 -0.89 12.51 -4.60
CA GLN A 43 0.11 13.29 -3.85
C GLN A 43 0.25 12.80 -2.41
N LEU A 44 -0.86 12.47 -1.73
CA LEU A 44 -0.85 11.96 -0.36
C LEU A 44 -0.25 10.55 -0.26
N GLN A 45 -0.45 9.70 -1.27
CA GLN A 45 0.18 8.37 -1.34
C GLN A 45 1.70 8.47 -1.54
N ALA A 46 2.16 9.46 -2.31
CA ALA A 46 3.58 9.72 -2.47
C ALA A 46 4.20 10.28 -1.18
N ASP A 47 3.52 11.23 -0.54
CA ASP A 47 3.97 11.83 0.71
C ASP A 47 2.78 12.44 1.49
N ALA A 48 2.37 11.75 2.55
CA ALA A 48 1.27 12.17 3.40
C ALA A 48 1.65 13.30 4.39
N ALA A 49 2.93 13.67 4.50
CA ALA A 49 3.40 14.73 5.40
C ALA A 49 3.27 16.13 4.79
N ARG A 50 2.99 16.23 3.49
CA ARG A 50 2.82 17.51 2.78
C ARG A 50 1.69 18.35 3.37
N SER A 51 1.96 19.64 3.48
CA SER A 51 0.98 20.60 3.93
C SER A 51 -0.14 20.78 2.90
N ASN A 52 -1.31 21.23 3.37
CA ASN A 52 -2.42 21.56 2.46
C ASN A 52 -2.07 22.67 1.47
N LEU A 53 -1.10 23.53 1.79
CA LEU A 53 -0.59 24.57 0.89
C LEU A 53 0.16 23.93 -0.29
N GLU A 54 1.06 23.00 -0.01
CA GLU A 54 1.84 22.27 -1.02
C GLU A 54 0.96 21.37 -1.87
N LEU A 55 0.01 20.66 -1.24
CA LEU A 55 -0.98 19.85 -1.96
C LEU A 55 -1.83 20.71 -2.90
N ALA A 56 -2.27 21.89 -2.44
CA ALA A 56 -3.04 22.81 -3.24
C ALA A 56 -2.26 23.36 -4.45
N ALA A 57 -0.98 23.70 -4.24
CA ALA A 57 -0.09 24.11 -5.31
C ALA A 57 0.12 22.99 -6.35
N ALA A 58 0.32 21.74 -5.89
CA ALA A 58 0.54 20.58 -6.76
C ALA A 58 -0.68 20.20 -7.60
N VAL A 59 -1.90 20.43 -7.10
CA VAL A 59 -3.16 20.09 -7.80
C VAL A 59 -3.89 21.31 -8.38
N HIS A 60 -3.26 22.49 -8.34
CA HIS A 60 -3.76 23.77 -8.87
C HIS A 60 -5.13 24.19 -8.31
N VAL A 61 -5.30 24.12 -6.99
CA VAL A 61 -6.50 24.59 -6.28
C VAL A 61 -6.14 25.57 -5.17
N SER A 62 -7.15 26.22 -4.57
CA SER A 62 -6.90 27.04 -3.38
C SER A 62 -6.61 26.16 -2.14
N PRO A 63 -5.80 26.62 -1.18
CA PRO A 63 -5.49 25.86 0.05
C PRO A 63 -6.72 25.45 0.85
N ALA A 64 -7.75 26.32 0.89
CA ALA A 64 -9.03 26.03 1.54
C ALA A 64 -9.79 24.89 0.83
N THR A 65 -9.72 24.82 -0.50
CA THR A 65 -10.35 23.75 -1.30
C THR A 65 -9.65 22.42 -1.07
N ALA A 66 -8.32 22.40 -1.06
CA ALA A 66 -7.54 21.20 -0.75
C ALA A 66 -7.91 20.65 0.64
N LEU A 67 -7.91 21.51 1.67
CA LEU A 67 -8.28 21.10 3.03
C LEU A 67 -9.69 20.48 3.10
N ARG A 68 -10.69 21.12 2.46
CA ARG A 68 -12.07 20.62 2.44
C ARG A 68 -12.17 19.27 1.73
N ARG A 69 -11.47 19.10 0.60
CA ARG A 69 -11.45 17.84 -0.16
C ARG A 69 -10.74 16.73 0.60
N VAL A 70 -9.57 16.98 1.20
CA VAL A 70 -8.88 15.98 2.06
C VAL A 70 -9.79 15.52 3.20
N ARG A 71 -10.45 16.46 3.90
CA ARG A 71 -11.38 16.11 4.99
C ARG A 71 -12.54 15.24 4.48
N ARG A 72 -13.20 15.65 3.39
CA ARG A 72 -14.28 14.88 2.76
C ARG A 72 -13.82 13.46 2.38
N LEU A 73 -12.64 13.32 1.78
CA LEU A 73 -12.08 12.02 1.39
C LEU A 73 -11.78 11.12 2.60
N ARG A 74 -11.36 11.72 3.72
CA ARG A 74 -11.12 11.00 4.97
C ARG A 74 -12.42 10.58 5.64
N ASP A 75 -13.39 11.49 5.74
CA ASP A 75 -14.70 11.24 6.35
C ASP A 75 -15.52 10.21 5.55
N ALA A 76 -15.37 10.21 4.22
CA ALA A 76 -15.97 9.23 3.32
C ALA A 76 -15.23 7.87 3.28
N GLY A 77 -14.14 7.72 4.02
CA GLY A 77 -13.40 6.45 4.12
C GLY A 77 -12.47 6.14 2.94
N TYR A 78 -12.27 7.05 1.99
CA TYR A 78 -11.25 6.87 0.94
C TYR A 78 -9.82 6.91 1.48
N ILE A 79 -9.60 7.60 2.62
CA ILE A 79 -8.34 7.59 3.36
C ILE A 79 -8.54 6.83 4.66
N GLU A 80 -8.24 5.53 4.64
CA GLU A 80 -8.42 4.67 5.82
C GLU A 80 -7.49 5.06 6.98
N ARG A 81 -6.19 5.31 6.68
CA ARG A 81 -5.18 5.67 7.67
C ARG A 81 -3.95 6.33 7.05
N THR A 82 -3.19 7.03 7.89
CA THR A 82 -1.85 7.55 7.56
C THR A 82 -0.84 6.79 8.42
N VAL A 83 0.17 6.16 7.78
CA VAL A 83 1.14 5.31 8.47
C VAL A 83 2.56 5.81 8.25
N ALA A 84 3.44 5.58 9.24
CA ALA A 84 4.87 5.82 9.10
C ALA A 84 5.56 4.58 8.53
N LEU A 85 6.28 4.74 7.41
CA LEU A 85 7.13 3.69 6.87
C LEU A 85 8.48 3.69 7.60
N LEU A 86 8.76 2.61 8.33
CA LEU A 86 9.98 2.48 9.13
C LEU A 86 11.06 1.71 8.38
N SER A 87 12.33 2.04 8.62
CA SER A 87 13.46 1.30 8.08
C SER A 87 13.66 0.00 8.85
N PRO A 88 13.50 -1.18 8.22
CA PRO A 88 13.68 -2.47 8.89
C PRO A 88 15.14 -2.68 9.33
N ASP A 89 16.11 -2.23 8.54
CA ASP A 89 17.55 -2.35 8.85
C ASP A 89 17.92 -1.67 10.17
N LYS A 90 17.35 -0.48 10.42
CA LYS A 90 17.57 0.27 11.66
C LYS A 90 16.84 -0.32 12.87
N LEU A 91 15.85 -1.18 12.63
CA LEU A 91 15.05 -1.82 13.66
C LEU A 91 15.51 -3.25 13.99
N GLY A 92 16.59 -3.73 13.37
CA GLY A 92 17.10 -5.09 13.59
C GLY A 92 16.20 -6.19 13.00
N ALA A 93 15.25 -5.82 12.12
CA ALA A 93 14.37 -6.77 11.44
C ALA A 93 15.09 -7.38 10.22
N GLY A 94 16.06 -8.26 10.49
CA GLY A 94 17.00 -8.78 9.48
C GLY A 94 16.45 -9.88 8.56
N LEU A 95 15.18 -10.28 8.68
CA LEU A 95 14.61 -11.32 7.83
C LEU A 95 13.13 -11.06 7.52
N THR A 96 12.84 -10.89 6.23
CA THR A 96 11.47 -10.96 5.68
C THR A 96 11.42 -12.14 4.72
N ALA A 97 10.56 -13.12 4.99
CA ALA A 97 10.38 -14.29 4.13
C ALA A 97 8.94 -14.30 3.58
N VAL A 98 8.80 -14.55 2.29
CA VAL A 98 7.51 -14.84 1.66
C VAL A 98 7.38 -16.35 1.60
N VAL A 99 6.36 -16.91 2.25
CA VAL A 99 6.08 -18.35 2.26
C VAL A 99 4.85 -18.60 1.41
N GLU A 100 5.02 -19.37 0.34
CA GLU A 100 3.91 -19.89 -0.46
C GLU A 100 3.43 -21.21 0.14
N ILE A 101 2.18 -21.27 0.57
CA ILE A 101 1.56 -22.49 1.10
C ILE A 101 0.70 -23.09 0.00
N THR A 102 1.09 -24.26 -0.51
CA THR A 102 0.26 -25.06 -1.42
C THR A 102 -0.38 -26.19 -0.63
N LEU A 103 -1.71 -26.22 -0.54
CA LEU A 103 -2.45 -27.33 0.05
C LEU A 103 -2.73 -28.39 -1.02
N ASP A 104 -2.23 -29.61 -0.82
CA ASP A 104 -2.30 -30.70 -1.80
C ASP A 104 -3.52 -31.64 -1.60
N ARG A 105 -4.31 -31.43 -0.53
CA ARG A 105 -5.55 -32.18 -0.32
C ARG A 105 -6.44 -31.49 0.72
N GLN A 106 -7.66 -31.11 0.32
CA GLN A 106 -8.76 -30.95 1.28
C GLN A 106 -9.09 -32.35 1.78
N GLY A 107 -8.93 -32.58 3.08
CA GLY A 107 -9.52 -33.75 3.72
C GLY A 107 -11.03 -33.61 3.62
N ASP A 108 -11.62 -34.28 2.63
CA ASP A 108 -13.00 -34.74 2.74
C ASP A 108 -13.06 -35.69 3.94
N GLU A 109 -13.30 -35.15 5.13
CA GLU A 109 -13.84 -35.94 6.22
C GLU A 109 -15.13 -35.26 6.67
N LEU A 110 -16.20 -35.67 5.98
CA LEU A 110 -17.56 -35.61 6.49
C LEU A 110 -17.59 -36.35 7.83
N ILE A 111 -17.96 -35.63 8.90
CA ILE A 111 -18.53 -36.23 10.11
C ILE A 111 -19.87 -35.55 10.37
#